data_AF-A0A960R4N4-F1
#
_entry.id   AF-A0A960R4N4-F1
#
_cell.length_a   1.000
_cell.length_b   1.000
_cell.length_c   1.000
_cell.angle_alpha   90.00
_cell.angle_beta   90.00
_cell.angle_gamma   90.00
#
_symmetry.space_group_name_H-M   'P 1'
#
loop_
_entity.id
_entity.type
_entity.pdbx_description
1 polymer ?
#
loop_
_entity_poly.entity_id
_entity_poly.type
_entity_poly.pdbx_seq_one_letter_code
_entity_poly.pdbx_strand_id
1 'polypeptide(L)'
;MKCPLSLHSLVGLLGALAFVPAGRADEMRTFTNSAGKTVEAKVVKLESGQVTIALANGSEFTLPTTSLSASDQEYLKTWNPSASTPAPTSGVTAEALNEVIGQPLFADSSLWETETKSVAERLGWPRESETSYAESFRAYPKEDYRFLGARPFSAALYGEDGKVSGVSIVFANKGDSFGAAGGAEQHFIKGKPVPGGIDGFRMVMANDAETIAAGLTGLLGEPESQRFGEGETRTKVDRWDWNGHALLLSFVEDEYVGLMVQTVEFAEKRGRTSRVPESVIRDRAKGGIETRENGDVILANLPMVDQGPKGYCVPATMERCMRYLGIPADMYLLAMAGETQIGGGTSVELLLNNIGQDIKRKGRKFDSWTGDLKMRDVKKHIDGGIPFVWALQSTKEFNDLANARSKARKDAADFASYAAQVKTDSESTQLPPDSDTNHVVIIIGYNEATNEIAFSDSWGERFKERWITIPEAEQISQHRFYVIDL
;
A
#
# COMPACT_ATOMS: atom_id res chain seq x y z
N MET A 1 47.95 -6.75 -72.84
CA MET A 1 46.58 -6.98 -73.33
C MET A 1 46.28 -8.48 -73.30
N LYS A 2 45.49 -8.95 -72.33
CA LYS A 2 44.88 -10.28 -72.34
C LYS A 2 43.44 -10.15 -71.79
N CYS A 3 42.50 -10.56 -72.64
CA CYS A 3 41.08 -10.89 -72.39
C CYS A 3 40.93 -12.01 -71.32
N PRO A 4 39.73 -12.47 -70.86
CA PRO A 4 38.42 -12.48 -71.56
C PRO A 4 37.12 -12.34 -70.71
N LEU A 5 36.00 -12.46 -71.45
CA LEU A 5 34.55 -12.57 -71.19
C LEU A 5 34.01 -13.20 -69.87
N SER A 6 32.82 -12.72 -69.47
CA SER A 6 31.65 -13.46 -68.90
C SER A 6 30.46 -12.46 -68.75
N LEU A 7 29.26 -12.58 -69.32
CA LEU A 7 28.14 -13.56 -69.29
C LEU A 7 27.15 -13.38 -68.11
N HIS A 8 25.97 -12.81 -68.43
CA HIS A 8 24.60 -12.98 -67.87
C HIS A 8 24.20 -12.51 -66.43
N SER A 9 23.14 -11.69 -66.43
CA SER A 9 21.93 -11.68 -65.57
C SER A 9 22.02 -11.70 -64.03
N LEU A 10 21.52 -10.65 -63.38
CA LEU A 10 20.49 -10.77 -62.33
C LEU A 10 19.83 -9.41 -62.02
N VAL A 11 18.51 -9.34 -62.18
CA VAL A 11 17.65 -8.30 -61.62
C VAL A 11 17.50 -8.59 -60.13
N GLY A 12 18.01 -7.70 -59.27
CA GLY A 12 17.82 -7.75 -57.83
C GLY A 12 16.95 -6.57 -57.37
N LEU A 13 15.67 -6.85 -57.17
CA LEU A 13 14.72 -5.94 -56.52
C LEU A 13 15.05 -5.94 -55.01
N LEU A 14 15.83 -4.97 -54.52
CA LEU A 14 15.98 -4.74 -53.08
C LEU A 14 14.73 -4.02 -52.56
N GLY A 15 13.81 -4.77 -51.97
CA GLY A 15 12.77 -4.20 -51.12
C GLY A 15 13.40 -3.66 -49.84
N ALA A 16 13.38 -2.34 -49.66
CA ALA A 16 13.66 -1.73 -48.37
C ALA A 16 12.52 -2.10 -47.42
N LEU A 17 12.77 -3.03 -46.50
CA LEU A 17 11.92 -3.21 -45.31
C LEU A 17 12.01 -1.92 -44.51
N ALA A 18 10.97 -1.10 -44.58
CA ALA A 18 10.81 0.04 -43.68
C ALA A 18 10.66 -0.51 -42.26
N PHE A 19 11.69 -0.31 -41.44
CA PHE A 19 11.60 -0.49 -39.99
C PHE A 19 10.56 0.51 -39.48
N VAL A 20 9.39 0.04 -39.07
CA VAL A 20 8.42 0.88 -38.35
C VAL A 20 8.92 0.94 -36.90
N PRO A 21 9.34 2.12 -36.40
CA PRO A 21 9.76 2.25 -35.01
C PRO A 21 8.58 1.92 -34.09
N ALA A 22 8.82 1.15 -33.02
CA ALA A 22 7.80 0.82 -32.04
C ALA A 22 7.28 2.09 -31.34
N GLY A 23 5.97 2.19 -31.16
CA GLY A 23 5.34 3.35 -30.54
C GLY A 23 5.55 3.42 -29.02
N ARG A 24 6.08 4.54 -28.53
CA ARG A 24 6.31 4.80 -27.09
C ARG A 24 5.11 5.45 -26.41
N ALA A 25 4.99 5.26 -25.09
CA ALA A 25 3.86 5.76 -24.28
C ALA A 25 3.80 7.31 -24.23
N ASP A 26 4.93 7.98 -24.07
CA ASP A 26 4.99 9.44 -23.86
C ASP A 26 5.38 10.26 -25.09
N GLU A 27 5.43 9.65 -26.26
CA GLU A 27 5.85 10.34 -27.48
C GLU A 27 4.70 11.18 -28.06
N MET A 28 4.87 12.50 -28.04
CA MET A 28 4.02 13.42 -28.79
C MET A 28 4.23 13.17 -30.29
N ARG A 29 3.16 12.83 -30.99
CA ARG A 29 3.17 12.59 -32.43
C ARG A 29 1.95 13.21 -33.09
N THR A 30 2.05 13.43 -34.39
CA THR A 30 0.92 13.89 -35.19
C THR A 30 0.02 12.72 -35.55
N PHE A 31 -1.19 12.70 -35.03
CA PHE A 31 -2.27 11.79 -35.42
C PHE A 31 -3.11 12.42 -36.52
N THR A 32 -3.51 11.62 -37.50
CA THR A 32 -4.35 12.05 -38.63
C THR A 32 -5.65 11.27 -38.62
N ASN A 33 -6.80 11.94 -38.68
CA ASN A 33 -8.09 11.28 -38.79
C ASN A 33 -8.44 10.91 -40.25
N SER A 34 -9.50 10.13 -40.44
CA SER A 34 -9.98 9.70 -41.75
C SER A 34 -10.41 10.84 -42.69
N ALA A 35 -10.63 12.05 -42.17
CA ALA A 35 -10.93 13.26 -42.93
C ALA A 35 -9.67 14.11 -43.25
N GLY A 36 -8.47 13.62 -42.92
CA GLY A 36 -7.21 14.32 -43.17
C GLY A 36 -6.88 15.44 -42.18
N LYS A 37 -7.62 15.58 -41.08
CA LYS A 37 -7.30 16.53 -40.01
C LYS A 37 -6.23 15.94 -39.09
N THR A 38 -5.26 16.77 -38.75
CA THR A 38 -4.12 16.39 -37.92
C THR A 38 -4.21 16.98 -36.52
N VAL A 39 -3.67 16.27 -35.52
CA VAL A 39 -3.53 16.76 -34.15
C VAL A 39 -2.25 16.23 -33.53
N GLU A 40 -1.54 17.07 -32.78
CA GLU A 40 -0.36 16.65 -32.03
C GLU A 40 -0.76 16.19 -30.63
N ALA A 41 -0.51 14.93 -30.33
CA ALA A 41 -0.94 14.29 -29.08
C ALA A 41 -0.04 13.10 -28.72
N LYS A 42 -0.12 12.63 -27.48
CA LYS A 42 0.43 11.33 -27.05
C LYS A 42 -0.68 10.34 -26.75
N VAL A 43 -0.42 9.04 -26.89
CA VAL A 43 -1.40 8.00 -26.51
C VAL A 43 -1.35 7.79 -25.01
N VAL A 44 -2.50 7.84 -24.36
CA VAL A 44 -2.64 7.60 -22.91
C VAL A 44 -3.11 6.18 -22.65
N LYS A 45 -3.99 5.67 -23.49
CA LYS A 45 -4.69 4.41 -23.26
C LYS A 45 -5.16 3.78 -24.57
N LEU A 46 -5.08 2.45 -24.67
CA LEU A 46 -5.58 1.68 -25.80
C LEU A 46 -6.34 0.45 -25.26
N GLU A 47 -7.66 0.43 -25.39
CA GLU A 47 -8.51 -0.68 -24.93
C GLU A 47 -9.72 -0.85 -25.84
N SER A 48 -10.13 -2.09 -26.08
CA SER A 48 -11.41 -2.42 -26.76
C SER A 48 -11.64 -1.69 -28.10
N GLY A 49 -10.57 -1.51 -28.90
CA GLY A 49 -10.64 -0.82 -30.19
C GLY A 49 -10.80 0.70 -30.11
N GLN A 50 -10.60 1.29 -28.93
CA GLN A 50 -10.57 2.74 -28.70
C GLN A 50 -9.18 3.17 -28.23
N VAL A 51 -8.79 4.38 -28.62
CA VAL A 51 -7.56 5.04 -28.18
C VAL A 51 -7.91 6.34 -27.47
N THR A 52 -7.29 6.58 -26.32
CA THR A 52 -7.30 7.88 -25.64
C THR A 52 -6.01 8.59 -25.95
N ILE A 53 -6.08 9.83 -26.45
CA ILE A 53 -4.94 10.69 -26.72
C ILE A 53 -4.99 11.96 -25.86
N ALA A 54 -3.83 12.43 -25.41
CA ALA A 54 -3.68 13.68 -24.66
C ALA A 54 -2.95 14.73 -25.49
N LEU A 55 -3.50 15.95 -25.57
CA LEU A 55 -2.84 17.10 -26.19
C LEU A 55 -1.79 17.71 -25.26
N ALA A 56 -0.94 18.58 -25.79
CA ALA A 56 0.10 19.30 -25.02
C ALA A 56 -0.46 20.12 -23.84
N ASN A 57 -1.72 20.56 -23.92
CA ASN A 57 -2.40 21.29 -22.85
C ASN A 57 -3.06 20.37 -21.80
N GLY A 58 -2.87 19.05 -21.89
CA GLY A 58 -3.41 18.06 -20.96
C GLY A 58 -4.86 17.66 -21.21
N SER A 59 -5.52 18.18 -22.25
CA SER A 59 -6.86 17.73 -22.61
C SER A 59 -6.82 16.34 -23.27
N GLU A 60 -7.72 15.46 -22.83
CA GLU A 60 -7.80 14.07 -23.31
C GLU A 60 -9.03 13.84 -24.19
N PHE A 61 -8.87 13.02 -25.22
CA PHE A 61 -9.94 12.63 -26.13
C PHE A 61 -9.88 11.12 -26.39
N THR A 62 -11.01 10.44 -26.26
CA THR A 62 -11.16 9.03 -26.63
C THR A 62 -11.87 8.92 -27.97
N LEU A 63 -11.30 8.15 -28.89
CA LEU A 63 -11.80 7.95 -30.23
C LEU A 63 -11.61 6.49 -30.68
N PRO A 64 -12.49 5.97 -31.58
CA PRO A 64 -12.27 4.65 -32.17
C PRO A 64 -10.95 4.63 -32.95
N THR A 65 -10.16 3.56 -32.82
CA THR A 65 -8.90 3.44 -33.58
C THR A 65 -9.14 3.48 -35.09
N THR A 66 -10.30 2.99 -35.53
CA THR A 66 -10.76 3.02 -36.93
C THR A 66 -11.01 4.42 -37.48
N SER A 67 -11.11 5.44 -36.62
CA SER A 67 -11.26 6.84 -37.04
C SER A 67 -9.93 7.51 -37.43
N LEU A 68 -8.80 6.86 -37.13
CA LEU A 68 -7.45 7.32 -37.46
C LEU A 68 -6.97 6.79 -38.81
N SER A 69 -5.91 7.39 -39.35
CA SER A 69 -5.26 6.96 -40.59
C SER A 69 -4.71 5.53 -40.48
N ALA A 70 -4.53 4.84 -41.61
CA ALA A 70 -3.97 3.49 -41.62
C ALA A 70 -2.58 3.43 -40.96
N SER A 71 -1.74 4.46 -41.16
CA SER A 71 -0.42 4.57 -40.53
C SER A 71 -0.53 4.71 -39.00
N ASP A 72 -1.49 5.48 -38.51
CA ASP A 72 -1.72 5.61 -37.07
C ASP A 72 -2.29 4.34 -36.44
N GLN A 73 -3.14 3.62 -37.18
CA GLN A 73 -3.63 2.32 -36.76
C GLN A 73 -2.51 1.28 -36.65
N GLU A 74 -1.53 1.30 -37.56
CA GLU A 74 -0.34 0.44 -37.49
C GLU A 74 0.56 0.81 -36.32
N TYR A 75 0.79 2.10 -36.08
CA TYR A 75 1.50 2.58 -34.90
C TYR A 75 0.86 2.05 -33.61
N LEU A 76 -0.46 2.17 -33.46
CA LEU A 76 -1.17 1.74 -32.26
C LEU A 76 -1.10 0.24 -31.99
N LYS A 77 -0.89 -0.60 -33.02
CA LYS A 77 -0.65 -2.05 -32.83
C LYS A 77 0.72 -2.34 -32.20
N THR A 78 1.66 -1.43 -32.37
CA THR A 78 3.02 -1.52 -31.83
C THR A 78 3.23 -0.66 -30.59
N TRP A 79 2.20 0.09 -30.19
CA TRP A 79 2.25 0.99 -29.05
C TRP A 79 2.21 0.19 -27.75
N ASN A 80 3.21 0.41 -26.90
CA ASN A 80 3.29 -0.24 -25.59
C ASN A 80 3.23 0.82 -24.48
N PRO A 81 2.24 0.78 -23.57
CA PRO A 81 2.16 1.69 -22.43
C PRO A 81 3.38 1.57 -21.49
N SER A 82 4.10 0.44 -21.50
CA SER A 82 5.33 0.25 -20.71
C SER A 82 6.60 0.70 -21.45
N ALA A 83 6.51 1.16 -22.71
CA ALA A 83 7.65 1.75 -23.42
C ALA A 83 7.81 3.22 -23.01
N SER A 84 8.26 3.43 -21.77
CA SER A 84 8.80 4.70 -21.31
C SER A 84 10.10 5.01 -22.05
N THR A 85 10.40 6.30 -22.22
CA THR A 85 11.71 6.75 -22.69
C THR A 85 12.78 6.06 -21.83
N PRO A 86 13.75 5.33 -22.41
CA PRO A 86 14.90 4.91 -21.62
C PRO A 86 15.50 6.18 -21.04
N ALA A 87 15.41 6.33 -19.71
CA ALA A 87 16.28 7.25 -19.00
C ALA A 87 17.71 6.99 -19.52
N PRO A 88 18.56 8.02 -19.69
CA PRO A 88 19.92 7.81 -20.15
C PRO A 88 20.49 6.65 -19.34
N THR A 89 20.82 5.54 -20.01
CA THR A 89 21.39 4.36 -19.36
C THR A 89 22.61 4.86 -18.62
N SER A 90 22.51 5.01 -17.30
CA SER A 90 23.54 5.63 -16.47
C SER A 90 24.81 4.78 -16.40
N GLY A 91 24.93 3.73 -17.22
CA GLY A 91 25.96 2.70 -17.14
C GLY A 91 25.83 1.83 -15.89
N VAL A 92 25.04 2.24 -14.90
CA VAL A 92 24.81 1.56 -13.64
C VAL A 92 23.91 0.35 -13.88
N THR A 93 24.45 -0.83 -13.57
CA THR A 93 23.72 -2.10 -13.67
C THR A 93 22.88 -2.37 -12.41
N ALA A 94 21.95 -3.31 -12.51
CA ALA A 94 21.13 -3.74 -11.37
C ALA A 94 22.02 -4.33 -10.24
N GLU A 95 23.10 -5.03 -10.61
CA GLU A 95 24.07 -5.60 -9.67
C GLU A 95 24.80 -4.51 -8.90
N ALA A 96 25.27 -3.46 -9.59
CA ALA A 96 25.94 -2.33 -8.93
C ALA A 96 25.01 -1.61 -7.95
N LEU A 97 23.74 -1.44 -8.32
CA LEU A 97 22.74 -0.85 -7.43
C LEU A 97 22.42 -1.75 -6.23
N ASN A 98 22.27 -3.07 -6.45
CA ASN A 98 22.10 -4.05 -5.36
C ASN A 98 23.31 -4.10 -4.42
N GLU A 99 24.54 -3.94 -4.93
CA GLU A 99 25.77 -3.88 -4.13
C GLU A 99 25.75 -2.67 -3.18
N VAL A 100 25.40 -1.49 -3.70
CA VAL A 100 25.25 -0.27 -2.89
C VAL A 100 24.09 -0.38 -1.89
N ILE A 101 22.97 -0.98 -2.31
CA ILE A 101 21.83 -1.27 -1.43
C ILE A 101 22.20 -2.29 -0.35
N GLY A 102 23.09 -3.24 -0.65
CA GLY A 102 23.40 -4.38 0.20
C GLY A 102 22.29 -5.45 0.24
N GLN A 103 21.33 -5.40 -0.71
CA GLN A 103 20.20 -6.34 -0.81
C GLN A 103 19.86 -6.64 -2.27
N PRO A 104 19.37 -7.86 -2.59
CA PRO A 104 19.02 -8.26 -3.95
C PRO A 104 17.63 -7.76 -4.39
N LEU A 105 17.41 -6.44 -4.32
CA LEU A 105 16.13 -5.82 -4.68
C LEU A 105 15.83 -6.00 -6.17
N PHE A 106 16.79 -5.61 -7.01
CA PHE A 106 16.68 -5.66 -8.47
C PHE A 106 17.17 -6.99 -9.04
N ALA A 107 16.69 -7.34 -10.23
CA ALA A 107 17.12 -8.48 -11.03
C ALA A 107 17.17 -8.07 -12.51
N ASP A 108 17.22 -9.02 -13.44
CA ASP A 108 17.33 -8.75 -14.88
C ASP A 108 16.13 -7.95 -15.45
N SER A 109 14.94 -8.10 -14.86
CA SER A 109 13.73 -7.38 -15.23
C SER A 109 13.49 -6.14 -14.36
N SER A 110 12.79 -5.15 -14.91
CA SER A 110 12.29 -4.03 -14.12
C SER A 110 11.47 -4.53 -12.93
N LEU A 111 11.59 -3.85 -11.79
CA LEU A 111 10.85 -4.19 -10.58
C LEU A 111 9.34 -4.22 -10.85
N TRP A 112 8.84 -3.30 -11.66
CA TRP A 112 7.42 -3.11 -11.98
C TRP A 112 6.81 -4.23 -12.83
N GLU A 113 7.65 -5.04 -13.49
CA GLU A 113 7.21 -6.19 -14.28
C GLU A 113 7.49 -7.52 -13.57
N THR A 114 8.04 -7.47 -12.35
CA THR A 114 8.41 -8.65 -11.58
C THR A 114 7.28 -9.03 -10.61
N GLU A 115 7.07 -10.33 -10.42
CA GLU A 115 6.14 -10.85 -9.44
C GLU A 115 6.54 -10.39 -8.02
N THR A 116 5.61 -9.79 -7.28
CA THR A 116 5.88 -9.22 -5.95
C THR A 116 6.47 -10.26 -5.00
N LYS A 117 5.87 -11.45 -4.98
CA LYS A 117 6.31 -12.57 -4.15
C LYS A 117 7.75 -12.99 -4.44
N SER A 118 8.12 -13.07 -5.72
CA SER A 118 9.49 -13.40 -6.13
C SER A 118 10.52 -12.39 -5.62
N VAL A 119 10.17 -11.10 -5.57
CA VAL A 119 11.03 -10.07 -4.97
C VAL A 119 11.11 -10.23 -3.45
N ALA A 120 9.97 -10.44 -2.79
CA ALA A 120 9.91 -10.63 -1.34
C ALA A 120 10.74 -11.85 -0.88
N GLU A 121 10.69 -12.95 -1.63
CA GLU A 121 11.49 -14.15 -1.36
C GLU A 121 13.00 -13.87 -1.46
N ARG A 122 13.45 -13.11 -2.46
CA ARG A 122 14.86 -12.69 -2.57
C ARG A 122 15.31 -11.85 -1.38
N LEU A 123 14.43 -10.97 -0.89
CA LEU A 123 14.70 -10.08 0.23
C LEU A 123 14.50 -10.76 1.60
N GLY A 124 13.89 -11.95 1.64
CA GLY A 124 13.50 -12.61 2.87
C GLY A 124 12.39 -11.88 3.63
N TRP A 125 11.54 -11.12 2.94
CA TRP A 125 10.44 -10.37 3.56
C TRP A 125 9.18 -11.25 3.61
N PRO A 126 8.63 -11.52 4.81
CA PRO A 126 7.47 -12.41 4.93
C PRO A 126 6.20 -11.73 4.40
N ARG A 127 5.26 -12.54 3.92
CA ARG A 127 3.94 -12.07 3.49
C ARG A 127 3.20 -11.43 4.66
N GLU A 128 2.72 -10.22 4.45
CA GLU A 128 1.90 -9.46 5.38
C GLU A 128 0.42 -9.58 5.04
N SER A 129 0.08 -9.38 3.77
CA SER A 129 -1.32 -9.32 3.29
C SER A 129 -1.47 -9.95 1.91
N GLU A 130 -2.62 -10.57 1.67
CA GLU A 130 -3.05 -11.03 0.35
C GLU A 130 -4.57 -10.80 0.24
N THR A 131 -4.97 -10.06 -0.78
CA THR A 131 -6.37 -9.80 -1.14
C THR A 131 -6.55 -10.14 -2.61
N SER A 132 -7.79 -10.12 -3.11
CA SER A 132 -8.08 -10.36 -4.53
C SER A 132 -7.46 -9.34 -5.51
N TYR A 133 -6.99 -8.18 -5.06
CA TYR A 133 -6.47 -7.11 -5.91
C TYR A 133 -5.13 -6.52 -5.45
N ALA A 134 -4.65 -6.88 -4.26
CA ALA A 134 -3.42 -6.34 -3.69
C ALA A 134 -2.76 -7.32 -2.73
N GLU A 135 -1.45 -7.24 -2.64
CA GLU A 135 -0.61 -8.00 -1.71
C GLU A 135 0.42 -7.09 -1.07
N SER A 136 0.93 -7.51 0.09
CA SER A 136 2.08 -6.86 0.72
C SER A 136 2.94 -7.86 1.47
N PHE A 137 4.22 -7.52 1.57
CA PHE A 137 5.23 -8.24 2.33
C PHE A 137 5.95 -7.24 3.22
N ARG A 138 6.11 -7.56 4.51
CA ARG A 138 6.71 -6.64 5.48
C ARG A 138 7.72 -7.35 6.34
N ALA A 139 8.91 -6.77 6.45
CA ALA A 139 9.92 -7.17 7.40
C ALA A 139 10.10 -6.12 8.50
N TYR A 140 10.41 -6.60 9.70
CA TYR A 140 10.99 -5.81 10.80
C TYR A 140 12.43 -6.30 11.01
N PRO A 141 13.42 -5.69 10.33
CA PRO A 141 14.74 -6.30 10.23
C PRO A 141 15.53 -6.38 11.54
N LYS A 142 16.34 -7.44 11.66
CA LYS A 142 17.25 -7.69 12.79
C LYS A 142 18.38 -6.65 12.86
N GLU A 143 19.14 -6.65 13.96
CA GLU A 143 20.21 -5.67 14.24
C GLU A 143 21.33 -5.65 13.18
N ASP A 144 21.54 -6.75 12.46
CA ASP A 144 22.59 -6.96 11.46
C ASP A 144 22.14 -6.69 10.02
N TYR A 145 20.84 -6.59 9.76
CA TYR A 145 20.33 -6.29 8.42
C TYR A 145 20.63 -4.83 8.03
N ARG A 146 21.05 -4.61 6.78
CA ARG A 146 21.33 -3.28 6.23
C ARG A 146 20.62 -3.07 4.89
N PHE A 147 20.25 -1.83 4.64
CA PHE A 147 19.76 -1.35 3.35
C PHE A 147 20.39 0.03 3.13
N LEU A 148 21.19 0.19 2.08
CA LEU A 148 21.97 1.41 1.81
C LEU A 148 22.82 1.83 3.02
N GLY A 149 23.49 0.86 3.65
CA GLY A 149 24.39 1.08 4.80
C GLY A 149 23.70 1.39 6.13
N ALA A 150 22.42 1.79 6.14
CA ALA A 150 21.63 2.03 7.33
C ALA A 150 20.78 0.80 7.70
N ARG A 151 20.30 0.72 8.95
CA ARG A 151 19.41 -0.36 9.40
C ARG A 151 17.95 0.11 9.28
N PRO A 152 17.12 -0.52 8.43
CA PRO A 152 15.68 -0.26 8.48
C PRO A 152 15.06 -0.78 9.78
N PHE A 153 14.13 -0.02 10.35
CA PHE A 153 13.18 -0.53 11.35
C PHE A 153 12.04 -1.31 10.71
N SER A 154 11.57 -0.89 9.53
CA SER A 154 10.58 -1.62 8.75
C SER A 154 10.87 -1.48 7.26
N ALA A 155 10.56 -2.54 6.51
CA ALA A 155 10.59 -2.53 5.07
C ALA A 155 9.34 -3.24 4.55
N ALA A 156 8.64 -2.60 3.62
CA ALA A 156 7.42 -3.09 3.01
C ALA A 156 7.53 -3.08 1.49
N LEU A 157 7.08 -4.17 0.88
CA LEU A 157 6.88 -4.33 -0.55
C LEU A 157 5.38 -4.42 -0.81
N TYR A 158 4.88 -3.59 -1.72
CA TYR A 158 3.48 -3.58 -2.13
C TYR A 158 3.35 -4.14 -3.54
N GLY A 159 2.27 -4.90 -3.76
CA GLY A 159 1.92 -5.43 -5.06
C GLY A 159 0.44 -5.24 -5.39
N GLU A 160 0.16 -5.05 -6.68
CA GLU A 160 -1.18 -5.00 -7.26
C GLU A 160 -1.18 -5.91 -8.50
N ASP A 161 -2.25 -6.69 -8.69
CA ASP A 161 -2.37 -7.65 -9.80
C ASP A 161 -1.13 -8.59 -9.96
N GLY A 162 -0.53 -8.98 -8.83
CA GLY A 162 0.63 -9.88 -8.76
C GLY A 162 1.98 -9.22 -9.09
N LYS A 163 2.02 -7.91 -9.37
CA LYS A 163 3.25 -7.17 -9.72
C LYS A 163 3.57 -6.12 -8.67
N VAL A 164 4.85 -5.79 -8.54
CA VAL A 164 5.30 -4.75 -7.61
C VAL A 164 4.69 -3.39 -7.98
N SER A 165 4.05 -2.76 -7.00
CA SER A 165 3.49 -1.41 -7.11
C SER A 165 4.29 -0.37 -6.31
N GLY A 166 5.15 -0.79 -5.39
CA GLY A 166 6.07 0.10 -4.69
C GLY A 166 6.83 -0.54 -3.54
N VAL A 167 7.86 0.16 -3.07
CA VAL A 167 8.65 -0.21 -1.88
C VAL A 167 8.64 0.96 -0.90
N SER A 168 8.47 0.69 0.39
CA SER A 168 8.57 1.66 1.49
C SER A 168 9.52 1.13 2.55
N ILE A 169 10.57 1.88 2.87
CA ILE A 169 11.59 1.50 3.85
C ILE A 169 11.68 2.62 4.86
N VAL A 170 11.56 2.28 6.14
CA VAL A 170 11.64 3.23 7.25
C VAL A 170 12.86 2.95 8.10
N PHE A 171 13.76 3.92 8.15
CA PHE A 171 15.03 3.86 8.89
C PHE A 171 14.94 4.49 10.26
N ALA A 172 14.03 5.44 10.45
CA ALA A 172 13.75 6.02 11.75
C ALA A 172 12.36 6.66 11.77
N ASN A 173 11.68 6.58 12.92
CA ASN A 173 10.48 7.35 13.19
C ASN A 173 10.40 7.72 14.68
N LYS A 174 9.90 8.91 15.00
CA LYS A 174 9.69 9.40 16.37
C LYS A 174 8.92 8.43 17.25
N GLY A 175 7.83 7.86 16.74
CA GLY A 175 6.99 6.91 17.47
C GLY A 175 7.66 5.56 17.77
N ASP A 176 8.73 5.23 17.04
CA ASP A 176 9.55 4.04 17.28
C ASP A 176 10.63 4.23 18.35
N SER A 177 10.84 5.48 18.76
CA SER A 177 11.89 5.84 19.70
C SER A 177 11.36 5.74 21.12
N PHE A 178 12.08 5.03 22.00
CA PHE A 178 11.88 5.00 23.46
C PHE A 178 10.67 4.21 24.01
N GLY A 179 10.05 3.31 23.23
CA GLY A 179 8.88 2.54 23.67
C GLY A 179 9.11 1.66 24.92
N ALA A 180 8.56 2.08 26.07
CA ALA A 180 8.48 1.33 27.32
C ALA A 180 7.05 1.00 27.76
N ALA A 181 6.02 1.32 26.97
CA ALA A 181 4.62 1.13 27.35
C ALA A 181 4.03 -0.16 26.74
N GLY A 182 3.79 -1.17 27.58
CA GLY A 182 2.81 -2.25 27.33
C GLY A 182 1.41 -1.83 27.80
N GLY A 183 0.31 -2.56 27.57
CA GLY A 183 0.06 -3.83 26.86
C GLY A 183 -1.09 -3.67 25.84
N ALA A 184 -1.41 -4.64 24.98
CA ALA A 184 -1.71 -6.04 25.30
C ALA A 184 -0.69 -7.04 24.76
N GLU A 185 -0.30 -7.95 25.66
CA GLU A 185 0.69 -9.01 25.49
C GLU A 185 2.07 -8.55 24.99
N GLN A 186 2.66 -7.63 25.77
CA GLN A 186 4.11 -7.52 25.96
C GLN A 186 4.94 -7.29 24.68
N HIS A 187 5.01 -6.03 24.22
CA HIS A 187 5.86 -5.53 23.13
C HIS A 187 7.40 -5.63 23.39
N PHE A 188 7.87 -6.68 24.07
CA PHE A 188 9.28 -7.00 24.23
C PHE A 188 9.76 -7.74 22.96
N ILE A 189 10.96 -7.52 22.40
CA ILE A 189 12.24 -7.45 23.09
C ILE A 189 13.21 -6.55 22.30
N LYS A 190 13.81 -5.62 23.06
CA LYS A 190 15.07 -4.87 22.84
C LYS A 190 15.01 -3.56 22.05
N GLY A 191 13.98 -2.76 22.32
CA GLY A 191 14.08 -1.29 22.33
C GLY A 191 15.13 -0.83 23.34
N LYS A 192 16.42 -1.00 23.00
CA LYS A 192 17.49 -0.31 23.71
C LYS A 192 17.24 1.19 23.49
N PRO A 193 17.19 2.00 24.55
CA PRO A 193 17.08 3.44 24.37
C PRO A 193 18.20 3.89 23.45
N VAL A 194 17.88 4.81 22.52
CA VAL A 194 18.91 5.41 21.68
C VAL A 194 19.94 6.05 22.62
N PRO A 195 21.24 5.72 22.51
CA PRO A 195 22.26 6.31 23.36
C PRO A 195 22.19 7.84 23.27
N GLY A 196 22.00 8.53 24.40
CA GLY A 196 21.88 10.00 24.43
C GLY A 196 20.45 10.55 24.35
N GLY A 197 19.41 9.71 24.43
CA GLY A 197 18.03 10.20 24.44
C GLY A 197 17.65 10.84 23.10
N ILE A 198 16.82 11.89 23.13
CA ILE A 198 16.33 12.56 21.92
C ILE A 198 17.45 13.11 21.02
N ASP A 199 18.55 13.60 21.62
CA ASP A 199 19.69 14.11 20.86
C ASP A 199 20.45 12.98 20.16
N GLY A 200 20.56 11.83 20.83
CA GLY A 200 21.07 10.61 20.21
C GLY A 200 20.21 10.14 19.04
N PHE A 201 18.89 10.21 19.18
CA PHE A 201 17.94 9.87 18.12
C PHE A 201 18.10 10.78 16.90
N ARG A 202 18.19 12.09 17.11
CA ARG A 202 18.49 13.08 16.05
C ARG A 202 19.77 12.76 15.30
N MET A 203 20.84 12.45 16.03
CA MET A 203 22.13 12.11 15.43
C MET A 203 22.05 10.83 14.58
N VAL A 204 21.34 9.80 15.06
CA VAL A 204 21.13 8.56 14.29
C VAL A 204 20.33 8.83 13.02
N MET A 205 19.24 9.60 13.11
CA MET A 205 18.44 9.97 11.93
C MET A 205 19.26 10.71 10.87
N ALA A 206 20.02 11.72 11.29
CA ALA A 206 20.86 12.50 10.39
C ALA A 206 21.94 11.61 9.75
N ASN A 207 22.58 10.74 10.54
CA ASN A 207 23.58 9.80 10.04
C ASN A 207 22.98 8.80 9.04
N ASP A 208 21.79 8.26 9.31
CA ASP A 208 21.13 7.32 8.40
C ASP A 208 20.76 8.02 7.09
N ALA A 209 20.18 9.22 7.14
CA ALA A 209 19.85 10.00 5.95
C ALA A 209 21.12 10.32 5.13
N GLU A 210 22.21 10.75 5.77
CA GLU A 210 23.48 11.04 5.12
C GLU A 210 24.11 9.78 4.50
N THR A 211 24.09 8.65 5.21
CA THR A 211 24.62 7.36 4.73
C THR A 211 23.87 6.89 3.48
N ILE A 212 22.54 6.96 3.51
CA ILE A 212 21.67 6.56 2.39
C ILE A 212 21.89 7.49 1.19
N ALA A 213 21.87 8.81 1.41
CA ALA A 213 22.09 9.80 0.36
C ALA A 213 23.49 9.65 -0.27
N ALA A 214 24.54 9.44 0.54
CA ALA A 214 25.90 9.25 0.04
C ALA A 214 26.01 7.99 -0.83
N GLY A 215 25.37 6.89 -0.43
CA GLY A 215 25.33 5.66 -1.23
C GLY A 215 24.67 5.88 -2.60
N LEU A 216 23.50 6.52 -2.63
CA LEU A 216 22.78 6.80 -3.87
C LEU A 216 23.52 7.82 -4.74
N THR A 217 24.00 8.92 -4.17
CA THR A 217 24.74 9.96 -4.91
C THR A 217 26.05 9.46 -5.48
N GLY A 218 26.77 8.61 -4.74
CA GLY A 218 28.02 8.02 -5.22
C GLY A 218 27.86 7.18 -6.49
N LEU A 219 26.67 6.60 -6.71
CA LEU A 219 26.38 5.74 -7.85
C LEU A 219 25.57 6.44 -8.96
N LEU A 220 24.57 7.25 -8.59
CA LEU A 220 23.58 7.83 -9.50
C LEU A 220 23.80 9.33 -9.76
N GLY A 221 24.71 9.98 -9.03
CA GLY A 221 24.93 11.43 -9.09
C GLY A 221 24.02 12.21 -8.16
N GLU A 222 24.08 13.54 -8.23
CA GLU A 222 23.33 14.42 -7.33
C GLU A 222 21.80 14.24 -7.46
N PRO A 223 21.04 14.26 -6.35
CA PRO A 223 19.60 14.14 -6.39
C PRO A 223 18.90 15.39 -6.93
N GLU A 224 17.67 15.19 -7.40
CA GLU A 224 16.70 16.28 -7.56
C GLU A 224 15.85 16.42 -6.31
N SER A 225 15.69 17.65 -5.81
CA SER A 225 14.85 17.90 -4.64
C SER A 225 13.42 18.24 -5.05
N GLN A 226 12.43 17.58 -4.45
CA GLN A 226 11.01 17.84 -4.70
C GLN A 226 10.15 17.69 -3.45
N ARG A 227 8.88 18.10 -3.55
CA ARG A 227 7.86 17.73 -2.55
C ARG A 227 7.01 16.58 -3.08
N PHE A 228 6.86 15.53 -2.29
CA PHE A 228 6.17 14.30 -2.65
C PHE A 228 5.10 13.95 -1.61
N GLY A 229 4.00 13.34 -2.05
CA GLY A 229 2.84 13.01 -1.23
C GLY A 229 1.68 14.00 -1.40
N GLU A 230 0.58 13.71 -0.69
CA GLU A 230 -0.66 14.49 -0.75
C GLU A 230 -1.05 15.01 0.64
N GLY A 231 -1.70 16.18 0.65
CA GLY A 231 -2.20 16.83 1.86
C GLY A 231 -1.19 16.92 3.01
N GLU A 232 -1.60 16.45 4.18
CA GLU A 232 -0.82 16.53 5.42
C GLU A 232 0.39 15.58 5.43
N THR A 233 0.40 14.57 4.55
CA THR A 233 1.53 13.63 4.44
C THR A 233 2.63 14.12 3.50
N ARG A 234 2.50 15.33 2.93
CA ARG A 234 3.39 15.84 1.88
C ARG A 234 4.71 16.37 2.44
N THR A 235 5.80 15.67 2.16
CA THR A 235 7.15 15.98 2.67
C THR A 235 8.12 16.40 1.55
N LYS A 236 9.28 16.95 1.94
CA LYS A 236 10.40 17.16 1.04
C LYS A 236 11.13 15.82 0.85
N VAL A 237 11.51 15.50 -0.37
CA VAL A 237 12.29 14.32 -0.72
C VAL A 237 13.43 14.69 -1.65
N ASP A 238 14.53 13.98 -1.52
CA ASP A 238 15.61 13.96 -2.50
C ASP A 238 15.43 12.71 -3.37
N ARG A 239 15.51 12.90 -4.69
CA ARG A 239 15.13 11.93 -5.71
C ARG A 239 16.31 11.55 -6.59
N TRP A 240 16.51 10.25 -6.76
CA TRP A 240 17.41 9.69 -7.78
C TRP A 240 16.61 8.81 -8.72
N ASP A 241 16.81 9.00 -10.02
CA ASP A 241 16.16 8.20 -11.05
C ASP A 241 17.13 7.20 -11.66
N TRP A 242 16.70 5.95 -11.78
CA TRP A 242 17.45 4.89 -12.41
C TRP A 242 16.51 3.93 -13.14
N ASN A 243 16.65 3.86 -14.46
CA ASN A 243 15.97 2.87 -15.31
C ASN A 243 14.45 2.74 -15.06
N GLY A 244 13.74 3.86 -14.96
CA GLY A 244 12.30 3.90 -14.68
C GLY A 244 11.90 3.77 -13.21
N HIS A 245 12.87 3.70 -12.29
CA HIS A 245 12.67 3.71 -10.84
C HIS A 245 13.11 5.05 -10.26
N ALA A 246 12.28 5.63 -9.41
CA ALA A 246 12.60 6.80 -8.59
C ALA A 246 12.82 6.33 -7.14
N LEU A 247 14.03 6.57 -6.63
CA LEU A 247 14.39 6.38 -5.24
C LEU A 247 14.20 7.73 -4.53
N LEU A 248 13.29 7.78 -3.57
CA LEU A 248 12.83 9.01 -2.92
C LEU A 248 13.17 8.96 -1.43
N LEU A 249 14.24 9.65 -1.02
CA LEU A 249 14.65 9.76 0.38
C LEU A 249 13.96 10.95 1.01
N SER A 250 13.17 10.70 2.04
CA SER A 250 12.61 11.71 2.94
C SER A 250 13.39 11.76 4.24
N PHE A 251 13.74 12.97 4.65
CA PHE A 251 14.22 13.26 6.00
C PHE A 251 13.39 14.43 6.55
N VAL A 252 12.60 14.13 7.58
CA VAL A 252 11.87 15.12 8.38
C VAL A 252 12.53 15.11 9.75
N GLU A 253 13.18 16.22 10.09
CA GLU A 253 13.85 16.40 11.36
C GLU A 253 12.91 16.04 12.52
N ASP A 254 13.43 15.32 13.52
CA ASP A 254 12.72 14.82 14.70
C ASP A 254 11.55 13.85 14.46
N GLU A 255 11.17 13.59 13.20
CA GLU A 255 9.97 12.81 12.88
C GLU A 255 10.27 11.51 12.15
N TYR A 256 11.00 11.56 11.03
CA TYR A 256 11.02 10.45 10.07
C TYR A 256 12.24 10.45 9.14
N VAL A 257 12.84 9.27 8.94
CA VAL A 257 13.74 8.96 7.82
C VAL A 257 13.18 7.76 7.09
N GLY A 258 12.91 7.92 5.80
CA GLY A 258 12.35 6.86 4.97
C GLY A 258 12.76 6.97 3.51
N LEU A 259 12.80 5.83 2.84
CA LEU A 259 13.07 5.70 1.42
C LEU A 259 11.88 5.01 0.76
N MET A 260 11.36 5.61 -0.30
CA MET A 260 10.41 4.95 -1.19
C MET A 260 11.08 4.62 -2.53
N VAL A 261 10.74 3.46 -3.10
CA VAL A 261 11.06 3.14 -4.50
C VAL A 261 9.74 3.09 -5.26
N GLN A 262 9.62 3.96 -6.25
CA GLN A 262 8.40 4.21 -7.01
C GLN A 262 8.69 4.32 -8.51
N THR A 263 7.68 4.29 -9.37
CA THR A 263 7.90 4.61 -10.79
C THR A 263 8.30 6.08 -10.96
N VAL A 264 9.13 6.38 -11.97
CA VAL A 264 9.46 7.76 -12.36
C VAL A 264 8.19 8.56 -12.66
N GLU A 265 7.21 7.95 -13.33
CA GLU A 265 5.92 8.58 -13.66
C GLU A 265 5.17 9.02 -12.38
N PHE A 266 5.12 8.15 -11.36
CA PHE A 266 4.46 8.48 -10.10
C PHE A 266 5.21 9.57 -9.32
N ALA A 267 6.55 9.54 -9.38
CA ALA A 267 7.40 10.57 -8.80
C ALA A 267 7.24 11.93 -9.49
N GLU A 268 7.07 11.99 -10.80
CA GLU A 268 6.76 13.22 -11.57
C GLU A 268 5.39 13.79 -11.22
N LYS A 269 4.40 12.91 -10.99
CA LYS A 269 3.09 13.28 -10.42
C LYS A 269 3.18 13.71 -8.96
N ARG A 270 4.38 13.69 -8.35
CA ARG A 270 4.65 14.08 -6.95
C ARG A 270 3.87 13.25 -5.95
N GLY A 271 3.65 11.98 -6.26
CA GLY A 271 2.87 11.06 -5.42
C GLY A 271 1.36 11.26 -5.54
N ARG A 272 0.89 12.06 -6.50
CA ARG A 272 -0.55 12.27 -6.71
C ARG A 272 -1.20 11.09 -7.40
N THR A 273 -2.24 10.56 -6.79
CA THR A 273 -3.05 9.47 -7.34
C THR A 273 -4.41 9.96 -7.82
N SER A 274 -4.92 9.32 -8.86
CA SER A 274 -6.29 9.55 -9.33
C SER A 274 -7.29 9.01 -8.31
N ARG A 275 -8.45 9.67 -8.23
CA ARG A 275 -9.58 9.15 -7.43
C ARG A 275 -10.05 7.82 -8.02
N VAL A 276 -10.14 6.78 -7.20
CA VAL A 276 -10.86 5.55 -7.57
C VAL A 276 -12.38 5.82 -7.51
N PRO A 277 -13.13 5.61 -8.61
CA PRO A 277 -14.56 5.83 -8.63
C PRO A 277 -15.30 5.05 -7.53
N GLU A 278 -16.33 5.65 -6.97
CA GLU A 278 -17.14 5.04 -5.90
C GLU A 278 -17.78 3.72 -6.34
N SER A 279 -18.21 3.62 -7.61
CA SER A 279 -18.78 2.38 -8.17
C SER A 279 -17.79 1.22 -8.11
N VAL A 280 -16.52 1.45 -8.44
CA VAL A 280 -15.48 0.42 -8.39
C VAL A 280 -15.26 -0.06 -6.96
N ILE A 281 -15.21 0.85 -5.98
CA ILE A 281 -15.06 0.45 -4.57
C ILE A 281 -16.31 -0.27 -4.08
N ARG A 282 -17.50 0.19 -4.45
CA ARG A 282 -18.77 -0.47 -4.08
C ARG A 282 -18.83 -1.90 -4.63
N ASP A 283 -18.37 -2.12 -5.86
CA ASP A 283 -18.34 -3.44 -6.48
C ASP A 283 -17.31 -4.35 -5.78
N ARG A 284 -16.12 -3.84 -5.45
CA ARG A 284 -15.10 -4.58 -4.65
C ARG A 284 -15.62 -4.93 -3.26
N ALA A 285 -16.21 -3.95 -2.57
CA ALA A 285 -16.73 -4.10 -1.21
C ALA A 285 -17.86 -5.13 -1.16
N LYS A 286 -18.84 -5.02 -2.06
CA LYS A 286 -19.95 -6.00 -2.17
C LYS A 286 -19.46 -7.38 -2.59
N GLY A 287 -18.54 -7.46 -3.54
CA GLY A 287 -17.94 -8.72 -3.97
C GLY A 287 -17.11 -9.40 -2.88
N GLY A 288 -16.67 -8.65 -1.87
CA GLY A 288 -15.98 -9.15 -0.68
C GLY A 288 -16.88 -9.55 0.47
N ILE A 289 -18.22 -9.43 0.38
CA ILE A 289 -19.12 -9.88 1.45
C ILE A 289 -19.28 -11.40 1.34
N GLU A 290 -18.69 -12.13 2.27
CA GLU A 290 -18.83 -13.58 2.41
C GLU A 290 -19.99 -13.92 3.34
N THR A 291 -20.90 -14.79 2.90
CA THR A 291 -21.89 -15.44 3.77
C THR A 291 -21.52 -16.92 3.91
N ARG A 292 -21.24 -17.37 5.13
CA ARG A 292 -20.84 -18.76 5.43
C ARG A 292 -22.06 -19.59 5.87
N GLU A 293 -21.96 -20.91 5.74
CA GLU A 293 -23.09 -21.83 6.06
C GLU A 293 -23.61 -21.70 7.50
N ASN A 294 -22.74 -21.32 8.44
CA ASN A 294 -23.06 -21.10 9.85
C ASN A 294 -23.77 -19.75 10.13
N GLY A 295 -24.03 -18.94 9.09
CA GLY A 295 -24.68 -17.64 9.20
C GLY A 295 -23.73 -16.46 9.44
N ASP A 296 -22.41 -16.67 9.37
CA ASP A 296 -21.46 -15.57 9.42
C ASP A 296 -21.58 -14.70 8.17
N VAL A 297 -21.54 -13.38 8.36
CA VAL A 297 -21.41 -12.39 7.29
C VAL A 297 -20.13 -11.60 7.55
N ILE A 298 -19.17 -11.66 6.63
CA ILE A 298 -17.82 -11.11 6.82
C ILE A 298 -17.34 -10.37 5.58
N LEU A 299 -16.64 -9.26 5.81
CA LEU A 299 -15.91 -8.52 4.80
C LEU A 299 -14.53 -9.17 4.59
N ALA A 300 -14.39 -9.85 3.46
CA ALA A 300 -13.11 -10.27 2.93
C ALA A 300 -12.34 -9.09 2.31
N ASN A 301 -11.10 -9.36 1.88
CA ASN A 301 -10.23 -8.41 1.19
C ASN A 301 -9.85 -7.13 1.98
N LEU A 302 -10.09 -7.07 3.29
CA LEU A 302 -9.47 -6.04 4.12
C LEU A 302 -7.95 -6.28 4.16
N PRO A 303 -7.11 -5.40 3.59
CA PRO A 303 -5.67 -5.61 3.62
C PRO A 303 -5.16 -5.63 5.07
N MET A 304 -4.14 -6.43 5.33
CA MET A 304 -3.39 -6.39 6.58
C MET A 304 -2.30 -5.33 6.48
N VAL A 305 -2.16 -4.57 7.56
CA VAL A 305 -1.00 -3.73 7.84
C VAL A 305 -0.59 -4.10 9.25
N ASP A 306 0.48 -4.89 9.35
CA ASP A 306 1.05 -5.30 10.63
C ASP A 306 1.76 -4.08 11.21
N GLN A 307 1.36 -3.66 12.41
CA GLN A 307 2.01 -2.55 13.12
C GLN A 307 3.39 -2.96 13.66
N GLY A 308 3.65 -4.26 13.76
CA GLY A 308 4.85 -4.81 14.38
C GLY A 308 4.93 -4.48 15.88
N PRO A 309 6.14 -4.31 16.44
CA PRO A 309 6.33 -4.13 17.88
C PRO A 309 6.02 -2.71 18.39
N LYS A 310 5.09 -1.98 17.76
CA LYS A 310 4.88 -0.53 17.95
C LYS A 310 3.53 -0.21 18.59
N GLY A 311 3.40 0.95 19.22
CA GLY A 311 2.11 1.52 19.62
C GLY A 311 1.35 2.20 18.46
N TYR A 312 1.25 1.53 17.30
CA TYR A 312 0.78 2.07 16.01
C TYR A 312 -0.59 1.53 15.59
N CYS A 313 -1.37 1.05 16.55
CA CYS A 313 -2.69 0.47 16.30
C CYS A 313 -3.59 1.38 15.45
N VAL A 314 -3.58 2.68 15.74
CA VAL A 314 -4.36 3.70 15.01
C VAL A 314 -3.87 3.88 13.57
N PRO A 315 -2.62 4.29 13.30
CA PRO A 315 -2.19 4.51 11.92
C PRO A 315 -2.22 3.22 11.08
N ALA A 316 -1.92 2.04 11.65
CA ALA A 316 -2.04 0.77 10.95
C ALA A 316 -3.49 0.48 10.56
N THR A 317 -4.40 0.58 11.52
CA THR A 317 -5.85 0.38 11.31
C THR A 317 -6.41 1.36 10.28
N MET A 318 -6.02 2.62 10.34
CA MET A 318 -6.46 3.62 9.37
C MET A 318 -5.91 3.38 7.98
N GLU A 319 -4.64 2.97 7.82
CA GLU A 319 -4.08 2.57 6.52
C GLU A 319 -4.94 1.46 5.90
N ARG A 320 -5.32 0.45 6.68
CA ARG A 320 -6.16 -0.66 6.21
C ARG A 320 -7.52 -0.20 5.71
N CYS A 321 -8.23 0.64 6.48
CA CYS A 321 -9.52 1.21 6.09
C CYS A 321 -9.40 2.11 4.84
N MET A 322 -8.34 2.93 4.76
CA MET A 322 -8.08 3.80 3.60
C MET A 322 -7.82 2.98 2.34
N ARG A 323 -6.91 1.99 2.41
CA ARG A 323 -6.57 1.13 1.27
C ARG A 323 -7.74 0.27 0.81
N TYR A 324 -8.56 -0.23 1.74
CA TYR A 324 -9.80 -0.94 1.42
C TYR A 324 -10.74 -0.08 0.55
N LEU A 325 -10.76 1.24 0.77
CA LEU A 325 -11.60 2.19 0.03
C LEU A 325 -10.88 2.89 -1.14
N GLY A 326 -9.72 2.35 -1.55
CA GLY A 326 -8.93 2.84 -2.67
C GLY A 326 -8.25 4.18 -2.41
N ILE A 327 -7.99 4.52 -1.15
CA ILE A 327 -7.16 5.65 -0.77
C ILE A 327 -5.75 5.12 -0.45
N PRO A 328 -4.72 5.53 -1.20
CA PRO A 328 -3.34 5.20 -0.86
C PRO A 328 -2.98 5.78 0.51
N ALA A 329 -2.30 4.99 1.32
CA ALA A 329 -1.88 5.37 2.66
C ALA A 329 -0.61 4.60 3.04
N ASP A 330 0.17 5.18 3.95
CA ASP A 330 1.33 4.54 4.59
C ASP A 330 1.26 4.86 6.09
N MET A 331 1.32 3.81 6.91
CA MET A 331 1.19 3.88 8.36
C MET A 331 2.15 4.89 9.00
N TYR A 332 3.37 5.07 8.47
CA TYR A 332 4.34 5.99 9.07
C TYR A 332 4.06 7.45 8.72
N LEU A 333 3.61 7.70 7.49
CA LEU A 333 3.14 9.02 7.11
C LEU A 333 1.87 9.40 7.88
N LEU A 334 0.96 8.43 8.09
CA LEU A 334 -0.21 8.60 8.95
C LEU A 334 0.19 8.81 10.41
N ALA A 335 1.23 8.13 10.91
CA ALA A 335 1.71 8.33 12.27
C ALA A 335 2.22 9.76 12.49
N MET A 336 2.92 10.34 11.51
CA MET A 336 3.30 11.77 11.53
C MET A 336 2.07 12.68 11.48
N ALA A 337 1.16 12.44 10.54
CA ALA A 337 -0.06 13.24 10.39
C ALA A 337 -0.98 13.14 11.63
N GLY A 338 -0.96 12.03 12.36
CA GLY A 338 -1.68 11.83 13.61
C GLY A 338 -0.95 12.32 14.85
N GLU A 339 0.20 12.97 14.69
CA GLU A 339 1.06 13.46 15.77
C GLU A 339 1.38 12.38 16.80
N THR A 340 1.73 11.18 16.33
CA THR A 340 2.07 10.05 17.19
C THR A 340 3.21 10.43 18.13
N GLN A 341 3.02 10.17 19.42
CA GLN A 341 3.97 10.58 20.44
C GLN A 341 5.17 9.63 20.52
N ILE A 342 6.22 10.11 21.18
CA ILE A 342 7.38 9.29 21.53
C ILE A 342 6.90 8.08 22.37
N GLY A 343 7.26 6.86 21.96
CA GLY A 343 6.81 5.63 22.59
C GLY A 343 5.45 5.10 22.11
N GLY A 344 4.81 5.75 21.13
CA GLY A 344 3.53 5.35 20.55
C GLY A 344 2.34 6.13 21.10
N GLY A 345 1.14 5.76 20.63
CA GLY A 345 -0.10 6.45 20.98
C GLY A 345 -0.43 7.57 19.99
N THR A 346 -1.60 7.43 19.39
CA THR A 346 -2.14 8.36 18.39
C THR A 346 -3.62 8.58 18.71
N SER A 347 -4.09 9.83 18.65
CA SER A 347 -5.54 10.09 18.73
C SER A 347 -6.18 9.80 17.37
N VAL A 348 -7.16 8.89 17.34
CA VAL A 348 -7.92 8.59 16.12
C VAL A 348 -8.59 9.85 15.57
N GLU A 349 -9.15 10.67 16.47
CA GLU A 349 -9.84 11.91 16.10
C GLU A 349 -8.88 12.95 15.52
N LEU A 350 -7.69 13.12 16.13
CA LEU A 350 -6.67 14.03 15.60
C LEU A 350 -6.21 13.58 14.21
N LEU A 351 -5.92 12.28 14.05
CA LEU A 351 -5.54 11.72 12.77
C LEU A 351 -6.61 11.97 11.70
N LEU A 352 -7.87 11.62 11.97
CA LEU A 352 -8.98 11.82 11.03
C LEU A 352 -9.22 13.29 10.70
N ASN A 353 -9.07 14.20 11.67
CA ASN A 353 -9.17 15.63 11.43
C ASN A 353 -8.08 16.13 10.48
N ASN A 354 -6.84 15.65 10.66
CA ASN A 354 -5.71 16.05 9.83
C ASN A 354 -5.81 15.47 8.41
N ILE A 355 -6.13 14.18 8.26
CA ILE A 355 -6.24 13.54 6.92
C ILE A 355 -7.62 13.69 6.27
N GLY A 356 -8.57 14.32 6.94
CA GLY A 356 -9.97 14.38 6.52
C GLY A 356 -10.18 15.07 5.17
N GLN A 357 -9.35 16.07 4.84
CA GLN A 357 -9.38 16.69 3.50
C GLN A 357 -8.89 15.74 2.41
N ASP A 358 -7.92 14.86 2.70
CA ASP A 358 -7.38 13.91 1.74
C ASP A 358 -8.38 12.80 1.45
N ILE A 359 -9.04 12.28 2.49
CA ILE A 359 -10.18 11.36 2.37
C ILE A 359 -11.26 11.98 1.45
N LYS A 360 -11.64 13.24 1.69
CA LYS A 360 -12.65 13.95 0.88
C LYS A 360 -12.21 14.20 -0.56
N ARG A 361 -10.93 14.51 -0.82
CA ARG A 361 -10.39 14.69 -2.19
C ARG A 361 -10.46 13.39 -3.00
N LYS A 362 -10.34 12.24 -2.36
CA LYS A 362 -10.57 10.92 -2.98
C LYS A 362 -12.06 10.55 -3.04
N GLY A 363 -12.94 11.47 -2.66
CA GLY A 363 -14.39 11.31 -2.67
C GLY A 363 -14.85 10.15 -1.81
N ARG A 364 -14.29 10.10 -0.59
CA ARG A 364 -14.76 9.34 0.56
C ARG A 364 -15.18 10.31 1.65
N LYS A 365 -15.83 9.78 2.67
CA LYS A 365 -16.21 10.51 3.88
C LYS A 365 -15.59 9.82 5.09
N PHE A 366 -15.49 10.54 6.18
CA PHE A 366 -15.23 9.92 7.48
C PHE A 366 -16.28 10.41 8.46
N ASP A 367 -16.64 9.55 9.39
CA ASP A 367 -17.59 9.85 10.47
C ASP A 367 -17.16 9.12 11.75
N SER A 368 -17.68 9.56 12.87
CA SER A 368 -17.48 8.92 14.16
C SER A 368 -18.75 8.99 15.00
N TRP A 369 -18.93 8.01 15.88
CA TRP A 369 -20.05 8.02 16.81
C TRP A 369 -19.68 7.42 18.14
N THR A 370 -20.49 7.77 19.14
CA THR A 370 -20.42 7.19 20.48
C THR A 370 -21.73 6.48 20.83
N GLY A 371 -21.64 5.42 21.61
CA GLY A 371 -22.80 4.66 22.08
C GLY A 371 -22.53 3.16 22.22
N ASP A 372 -23.58 2.41 22.50
CA ASP A 372 -23.49 0.96 22.64
C ASP A 372 -23.31 0.27 21.28
N LEU A 373 -22.51 -0.78 21.24
CA LEU A 373 -22.43 -1.66 20.09
C LEU A 373 -23.72 -2.47 19.94
N LYS A 374 -24.40 -2.33 18.79
CA LYS A 374 -25.67 -3.01 18.51
C LYS A 374 -25.60 -3.76 17.20
N MET A 375 -26.14 -4.99 17.18
CA MET A 375 -26.18 -5.83 15.99
C MET A 375 -26.76 -5.10 14.77
N ARG A 376 -27.84 -4.31 14.95
CA ARG A 376 -28.43 -3.50 13.88
C ARG A 376 -27.42 -2.57 13.21
N ASP A 377 -26.59 -1.91 14.01
CA ASP A 377 -25.64 -0.90 13.52
C ASP A 377 -24.41 -1.58 12.91
N VAL A 378 -24.00 -2.76 13.43
CA VAL A 378 -23.01 -3.63 12.78
C VAL A 378 -23.50 -4.06 11.40
N LYS A 379 -24.70 -4.64 11.31
CA LYS A 379 -25.32 -5.10 10.05
C LYS A 379 -25.40 -3.99 9.02
N LYS A 380 -25.83 -2.78 9.42
CA LYS A 380 -25.90 -1.62 8.53
C LYS A 380 -24.58 -1.36 7.78
N HIS A 381 -23.44 -1.47 8.47
CA HIS A 381 -22.13 -1.21 7.87
C HIS A 381 -21.62 -2.43 7.08
N ILE A 382 -21.68 -3.62 7.67
CA ILE A 382 -21.18 -4.85 7.05
C ILE A 382 -21.98 -5.22 5.79
N ASP A 383 -23.31 -5.13 5.81
CA ASP A 383 -24.15 -5.38 4.63
C ASP A 383 -23.93 -4.32 3.52
N GLY A 384 -23.45 -3.13 3.92
CA GLY A 384 -23.01 -2.07 3.01
C GLY A 384 -21.63 -2.30 2.40
N GLY A 385 -20.89 -3.31 2.88
CA GLY A 385 -19.51 -3.59 2.50
C GLY A 385 -18.49 -2.68 3.19
N ILE A 386 -18.84 -2.01 4.29
CA ILE A 386 -17.99 -1.00 4.92
C ILE A 386 -17.53 -1.50 6.30
N PRO A 387 -16.22 -1.75 6.51
CA PRO A 387 -15.69 -2.03 7.82
C PRO A 387 -15.63 -0.75 8.64
N PHE A 388 -15.64 -0.86 9.97
CA PHE A 388 -15.49 0.31 10.84
C PHE A 388 -14.61 -0.01 12.03
N VAL A 389 -13.92 1.03 12.51
CA VAL A 389 -12.98 0.97 13.62
C VAL A 389 -13.74 1.00 14.94
N TRP A 390 -13.33 0.13 15.85
CA TRP A 390 -13.84 0.04 17.21
C TRP A 390 -12.69 0.29 18.19
N ALA A 391 -12.84 1.32 19.03
CA ALA A 391 -11.92 1.59 20.12
C ALA A 391 -12.31 0.77 21.37
N LEU A 392 -11.33 0.09 21.95
CA LEU A 392 -11.52 -0.86 23.04
C LEU A 392 -10.33 -0.88 24.01
N GLN A 393 -10.47 -1.59 25.11
CA GLN A 393 -9.40 -1.89 26.06
C GLN A 393 -9.00 -3.35 25.89
N SER A 394 -7.81 -3.57 25.31
CA SER A 394 -7.35 -4.87 24.86
C SER A 394 -6.74 -5.64 26.03
N THR A 395 -7.56 -5.99 27.03
CA THR A 395 -7.07 -6.68 28.22
C THR A 395 -6.60 -8.11 27.89
N LYS A 396 -5.83 -8.71 28.80
CA LYS A 396 -5.37 -10.09 28.61
C LYS A 396 -6.56 -11.05 28.53
N GLU A 397 -7.52 -10.87 29.41
CA GLU A 397 -8.74 -11.67 29.51
C GLU A 397 -9.58 -11.57 28.23
N PHE A 398 -9.71 -10.37 27.67
CA PHE A 398 -10.37 -10.17 26.37
C PHE A 398 -9.65 -10.95 25.26
N ASN A 399 -8.33 -10.84 25.19
CA ASN A 399 -7.54 -11.52 24.14
C ASN A 399 -7.60 -13.05 24.28
N ASP A 400 -7.46 -13.58 25.49
CA ASP A 400 -7.58 -15.01 25.77
C ASP A 400 -8.95 -15.54 25.35
N LEU A 401 -10.02 -14.82 25.72
CA LEU A 401 -11.39 -15.18 25.37
C LEU A 401 -11.63 -15.14 23.86
N ALA A 402 -11.25 -14.06 23.18
CA ALA A 402 -11.43 -13.93 21.74
C ALA A 402 -10.67 -15.02 20.97
N ASN A 403 -9.47 -15.38 21.42
CA ASN A 403 -8.67 -16.46 20.84
C ASN A 403 -9.33 -17.83 21.06
N ALA A 404 -9.76 -18.12 22.30
CA ALA A 404 -10.44 -19.38 22.65
C ALA A 404 -11.74 -19.54 21.86
N ARG A 405 -12.53 -18.46 21.75
CA ARG A 405 -13.77 -18.41 20.99
C ARG A 405 -13.58 -18.65 19.51
N SER A 406 -12.64 -17.93 18.91
CA SER A 406 -12.33 -18.09 17.48
C SER A 406 -11.89 -19.52 17.15
N LYS A 407 -11.14 -20.15 18.06
CA LYS A 407 -10.78 -21.56 17.96
C LYS A 407 -12.00 -22.49 18.11
N ALA A 408 -12.82 -22.29 19.14
CA ALA A 408 -14.01 -23.12 19.38
C ALA A 408 -15.01 -23.07 18.21
N ARG A 409 -15.21 -21.90 17.60
CA ARG A 409 -16.03 -21.72 16.38
C ARG A 409 -15.50 -22.55 15.21
N LYS A 410 -14.19 -22.47 14.97
CA LYS A 410 -13.53 -23.19 13.89
C LYS A 410 -13.60 -24.71 14.07
N ASP A 411 -13.50 -25.18 15.31
CA ASP A 411 -13.48 -26.60 15.66
C ASP A 411 -14.91 -27.18 15.90
N ALA A 412 -15.97 -26.35 15.80
CA ALA A 412 -17.34 -26.78 16.06
C ALA A 412 -17.89 -27.69 14.95
N ALA A 413 -18.14 -28.97 15.30
CA ALA A 413 -18.79 -29.93 14.40
C ALA A 413 -20.30 -29.67 14.23
N ASP A 414 -20.95 -29.13 15.25
CA ASP A 414 -22.33 -28.65 15.19
C ASP A 414 -22.38 -27.20 15.70
N PHE A 415 -22.66 -26.29 14.77
CA PHE A 415 -22.70 -24.87 15.07
C PHE A 415 -23.93 -24.47 15.89
N ALA A 416 -25.03 -25.24 15.84
CA ALA A 416 -26.20 -24.96 16.67
C ALA A 416 -25.90 -25.19 18.16
N SER A 417 -25.20 -26.28 18.48
CA SER A 417 -24.68 -26.54 19.82
C SER A 417 -23.70 -25.47 20.29
N TYR A 418 -22.78 -25.03 19.41
CA TYR A 418 -21.90 -23.89 19.69
C TYR A 418 -22.70 -22.62 20.04
N ALA A 419 -23.71 -22.29 19.24
CA ALA A 419 -24.53 -21.10 19.44
C ALA A 419 -25.28 -21.11 20.78
N ALA A 420 -25.79 -22.28 21.20
CA ALA A 420 -26.42 -22.43 22.50
C ALA A 420 -25.42 -22.25 23.67
N GLN A 421 -24.22 -22.81 23.52
CA GLN A 421 -23.16 -22.71 24.53
C GLN A 421 -22.67 -21.27 24.69
N VAL A 422 -22.30 -20.60 23.58
CA VAL A 422 -21.73 -19.25 23.65
C VAL A 422 -22.71 -18.24 24.23
N LYS A 423 -24.01 -18.41 23.96
CA LYS A 423 -25.06 -17.60 24.57
C LYS A 423 -25.03 -17.73 26.10
N THR A 424 -24.96 -18.97 26.59
CA THR A 424 -24.90 -19.26 28.04
C THR A 424 -23.61 -18.73 28.67
N ASP A 425 -22.46 -18.95 28.01
CA ASP A 425 -21.16 -18.51 28.53
C ASP A 425 -21.08 -16.98 28.64
N SER A 426 -21.62 -16.27 27.66
CA SER A 426 -21.58 -14.81 27.60
C SER A 426 -22.33 -14.11 28.74
N GLU A 427 -23.36 -14.75 29.31
CA GLU A 427 -24.14 -14.21 30.43
C GLU A 427 -23.33 -14.16 31.74
N SER A 428 -22.33 -15.04 31.88
CA SER A 428 -21.51 -15.17 33.09
C SER A 428 -20.10 -14.59 32.94
N THR A 429 -19.69 -14.28 31.72
CA THR A 429 -18.34 -13.80 31.41
C THR A 429 -18.15 -12.37 31.93
N GLN A 430 -16.99 -12.14 32.55
CA GLN A 430 -16.57 -10.84 33.06
C GLN A 430 -15.22 -10.46 32.44
N LEU A 431 -15.21 -9.33 31.72
CA LEU A 431 -14.02 -8.75 31.12
C LEU A 431 -13.80 -7.37 31.74
N PRO A 432 -13.00 -7.27 32.82
CA PRO A 432 -12.77 -5.99 33.46
C PRO A 432 -12.03 -5.04 32.49
N PRO A 433 -12.50 -3.78 32.36
CA PRO A 433 -11.83 -2.76 31.57
C PRO A 433 -10.48 -2.35 32.17
N ASP A 434 -9.50 -2.02 31.33
CA ASP A 434 -8.21 -1.45 31.74
C ASP A 434 -7.78 -0.33 30.77
N SER A 435 -7.74 0.91 31.27
CA SER A 435 -7.37 2.09 30.49
C SER A 435 -5.92 2.11 30.02
N ASP A 436 -5.03 1.32 30.62
CA ASP A 436 -3.64 1.21 30.19
C ASP A 436 -3.49 0.28 28.96
N THR A 437 -4.57 -0.35 28.52
CA THR A 437 -4.62 -1.27 27.36
C THR A 437 -5.40 -0.72 26.18
N ASN A 438 -5.54 0.61 26.07
CA ASN A 438 -6.28 1.25 24.98
C ASN A 438 -5.77 0.80 23.59
N HIS A 439 -6.70 0.38 22.74
CA HIS A 439 -6.40 -0.16 21.42
C HIS A 439 -7.52 0.14 20.43
N VAL A 440 -7.27 -0.07 19.15
CA VAL A 440 -8.29 -0.04 18.10
C VAL A 440 -8.21 -1.28 17.23
N VAL A 441 -9.38 -1.80 16.87
CA VAL A 441 -9.53 -2.92 15.93
C VAL A 441 -10.58 -2.56 14.88
N ILE A 442 -10.71 -3.39 13.85
CA ILE A 442 -11.70 -3.18 12.78
C ILE A 442 -12.79 -4.24 12.92
N ILE A 443 -14.05 -3.84 13.07
CA ILE A 443 -15.19 -4.76 12.95
C ILE A 443 -15.40 -5.04 11.46
N ILE A 444 -15.36 -6.32 11.11
CA ILE A 444 -15.39 -6.83 9.74
C ILE A 444 -16.55 -7.79 9.48
N GLY A 445 -17.33 -8.15 10.49
CA GLY A 445 -18.41 -9.10 10.29
C GLY A 445 -19.26 -9.34 11.52
N TYR A 446 -20.25 -10.21 11.36
CA TYR A 446 -21.15 -10.60 12.43
C TYR A 446 -21.72 -12.00 12.23
N ASN A 447 -22.28 -12.56 13.31
CA ASN A 447 -23.20 -13.68 13.27
C ASN A 447 -24.41 -13.33 14.15
N GLU A 448 -25.58 -13.26 13.53
CA GLU A 448 -26.80 -12.82 14.22
C GLU A 448 -27.34 -13.86 15.20
N ALA A 449 -27.19 -15.15 14.89
CA ALA A 449 -27.70 -16.24 15.72
C ALA A 449 -26.94 -16.35 17.05
N THR A 450 -25.64 -16.07 17.03
CA THR A 450 -24.78 -16.11 18.22
C THR A 450 -24.59 -14.75 18.88
N ASN A 451 -25.11 -13.68 18.28
CA ASN A 451 -24.91 -12.29 18.71
C ASN A 451 -23.42 -11.91 18.80
N GLU A 452 -22.61 -12.42 17.85
CA GLU A 452 -21.17 -12.19 17.78
C GLU A 452 -20.78 -11.23 16.67
N ILE A 453 -19.66 -10.53 16.89
CA ILE A 453 -18.96 -9.73 15.88
C ILE A 453 -17.66 -10.43 15.49
N ALA A 454 -17.30 -10.31 14.22
CA ALA A 454 -15.95 -10.59 13.75
C ALA A 454 -15.16 -9.29 13.72
N PHE A 455 -13.94 -9.32 14.26
CA PHE A 455 -13.03 -8.18 14.26
C PHE A 455 -11.62 -8.58 13.85
N SER A 456 -10.87 -7.60 13.37
CA SER A 456 -9.55 -7.73 12.81
C SER A 456 -8.57 -6.79 13.51
N ASP A 457 -7.44 -7.31 13.96
CA ASP A 457 -6.39 -6.54 14.63
C ASP A 457 -5.23 -6.24 13.66
N SER A 458 -4.43 -5.22 13.95
CA SER A 458 -3.21 -4.85 13.20
C SER A 458 -1.96 -5.59 13.67
N TRP A 459 -2.10 -6.71 14.39
CA TRP A 459 -0.98 -7.57 14.84
C TRP A 459 -0.63 -8.70 13.85
N GLY A 460 -0.97 -8.50 12.58
CA GLY A 460 -0.63 -9.42 11.50
C GLY A 460 -1.62 -10.55 11.27
N GLU A 461 -1.27 -11.46 10.36
CA GLU A 461 -2.14 -12.47 9.74
C GLU A 461 -2.93 -13.33 10.74
N ARG A 462 -2.34 -13.65 11.90
CA ARG A 462 -2.99 -14.45 12.95
C ARG A 462 -4.21 -13.78 13.57
N PHE A 463 -4.30 -12.46 13.48
CA PHE A 463 -5.35 -11.65 14.09
C PHE A 463 -6.31 -11.06 13.06
N LYS A 464 -6.29 -11.57 11.82
CA LYS A 464 -7.13 -11.07 10.73
C LYS A 464 -8.63 -11.27 10.98
N GLU A 465 -9.01 -12.30 11.73
CA GLU A 465 -10.39 -12.63 12.05
C GLU A 465 -10.45 -13.27 13.44
N ARG A 466 -11.04 -12.54 14.38
CA ARG A 466 -11.36 -13.02 15.73
C ARG A 466 -12.81 -12.72 16.06
N TRP A 467 -13.37 -13.47 17.00
CA TRP A 467 -14.79 -13.43 17.33
C TRP A 467 -15.02 -13.17 18.82
N ILE A 468 -16.03 -12.35 19.11
CA ILE A 468 -16.53 -12.09 20.47
C ILE A 468 -18.03 -11.78 20.43
N THR A 469 -18.76 -12.06 21.51
CA THR A 469 -20.18 -11.65 21.58
C THR A 469 -20.29 -10.15 21.81
N ILE A 470 -21.38 -9.53 21.35
CA ILE A 470 -21.64 -8.10 21.62
C ILE A 470 -21.68 -7.80 23.13
N PRO A 471 -22.36 -8.58 23.99
CA PRO A 471 -22.38 -8.32 25.43
C PRO A 471 -21.00 -8.31 26.08
N GLU A 472 -20.08 -9.16 25.63
CA GLU A 472 -18.70 -9.18 26.14
C GLU A 472 -17.86 -8.05 25.55
N ALA A 473 -18.01 -7.77 24.26
CA ALA A 473 -17.36 -6.64 23.61
C ALA A 473 -17.70 -5.32 24.33
N GLU A 474 -18.96 -5.13 24.72
CA GLU A 474 -19.41 -3.94 25.44
C GLU A 474 -18.73 -3.75 26.81
N GLN A 475 -18.25 -4.81 27.47
CA GLN A 475 -17.57 -4.69 28.77
C GLN A 475 -16.19 -4.03 28.66
N ILE A 476 -15.55 -4.13 27.48
CA ILE A 476 -14.22 -3.58 27.20
C ILE A 476 -14.25 -2.47 26.15
N SER A 477 -15.44 -2.06 25.71
CA SER A 477 -15.63 -1.04 24.69
C SER A 477 -15.31 0.34 25.26
N GLN A 478 -14.63 1.18 24.48
CA GLN A 478 -14.54 2.61 24.79
C GLN A 478 -15.79 3.38 24.31
N HIS A 479 -16.78 2.68 23.74
CA HIS A 479 -18.00 3.24 23.14
C HIS A 479 -17.71 4.34 22.11
N ARG A 480 -16.62 4.18 21.36
CA ARG A 480 -16.18 5.07 20.29
C ARG A 480 -15.90 4.27 19.04
N PHE A 481 -16.48 4.70 17.94
CA PHE A 481 -16.36 4.06 16.65
C PHE A 481 -16.07 5.09 15.57
N TYR A 482 -15.37 4.66 14.53
CA TYR A 482 -14.94 5.52 13.43
C TYR A 482 -15.12 4.78 12.12
N VAL A 483 -15.54 5.47 11.07
CA VAL A 483 -15.76 4.87 9.76
C VAL A 483 -15.21 5.79 8.69
N ILE A 484 -14.55 5.20 7.69
CA ILE A 484 -14.38 5.83 6.38
C ILE A 484 -15.44 5.22 5.48
N ASP A 485 -16.23 6.05 4.80
CA ASP A 485 -17.38 5.65 4.00
C ASP A 485 -17.27 6.22 2.57
N LEU A 486 -18.16 5.76 1.68
CA LEU A 486 -18.25 6.14 0.27
C LEU A 486 -18.78 7.56 0.03
#